data_AF-A0A0A3A2L6-F1
#
_entry.id   AF-A0A0A3A2L6-F1
#
_cell.length_a   1.000
_cell.length_b   1.000
_cell.length_c   1.000
_cell.angle_alpha   90.00
_cell.angle_beta   90.00
_cell.angle_gamma   90.00
#
_symmetry.space_group_name_H-M   'P 1'
#
loop_
_entity.id
_entity.type
_entity.pdbx_description
1 polymer ?
#
loop_
_entity_poly.entity_id
_entity_poly.type
_entity_poly.pdbx_seq_one_letter_code
_entity_poly.pdbx_strand_id
1 'polypeptide(L)'
;MALIFTAKHANSRTALKAAQHYQVTAKVGEEYNLIDSVTGKTPEDIKVARRGNNLILCSDKEDVEVVIKDFWGVCSEDNQCYAKLDVPEPKQHRPEK
;
A
#
# COMPACT_ATOMS: atom_id res chain seq x y z
N MET A 1 -3.82 11.95 -11.98
CA MET A 1 -4.48 10.65 -12.22
C MET A 1 -5.48 10.46 -11.08
N ALA A 2 -6.07 9.29 -10.83
CA ALA A 2 -6.84 9.09 -9.62
C ALA A 2 -6.44 7.76 -8.98
N LEU A 3 -5.89 7.85 -7.77
CA LEU A 3 -5.49 6.68 -7.01
C LEU A 3 -6.69 6.14 -6.25
N ILE A 4 -6.76 4.82 -6.13
CA ILE A 4 -7.80 4.13 -5.40
C ILE A 4 -7.13 3.16 -4.45
N PHE A 5 -7.37 3.39 -3.16
CA PHE A 5 -7.04 2.44 -2.12
C PHE A 5 -8.18 1.43 -1.96
N THR A 6 -7.86 0.15 -1.88
CA THR A 6 -8.85 -0.90 -1.64
C THR A 6 -8.46 -1.79 -0.47
N ALA A 7 -9.46 -2.17 0.32
CA ALA A 7 -9.36 -3.23 1.32
C ALA A 7 -10.37 -4.31 0.93
N LYS A 8 -9.85 -5.44 0.46
CA LYS A 8 -10.64 -6.44 -0.26
C LYS A 8 -11.67 -7.15 0.63
N HIS A 9 -11.30 -7.54 1.84
CA HIS A 9 -12.21 -8.30 2.70
C HIS A 9 -13.26 -7.38 3.33
N ALA A 10 -12.92 -6.12 3.56
CA ALA A 10 -13.84 -5.07 3.99
C ALA A 10 -14.73 -4.54 2.84
N ASN A 11 -14.51 -4.98 1.60
CA ASN A 11 -15.13 -4.45 0.38
C ASN A 11 -15.07 -2.91 0.33
N SER A 12 -13.96 -2.34 0.79
CA SER A 12 -13.76 -0.91 0.87
C SER A 12 -12.98 -0.43 -0.34
N ARG A 13 -13.46 0.64 -0.97
CA ARG A 13 -12.82 1.31 -2.10
C ARG A 13 -12.85 2.81 -1.86
N THR A 14 -11.68 3.40 -1.67
CA THR A 14 -11.52 4.81 -1.37
C THR A 14 -10.74 5.49 -2.49
N ALA A 15 -11.38 6.41 -3.19
CA ALA A 15 -10.69 7.28 -4.14
C ALA A 15 -9.85 8.30 -3.35
N LEU A 16 -8.55 8.28 -3.58
CA LEU A 16 -7.60 9.19 -2.95
C LEU A 16 -7.53 10.48 -3.75
N LYS A 17 -7.38 11.59 -3.04
CA LYS A 17 -7.23 12.93 -3.59
C LYS A 17 -5.81 13.40 -3.33
N ALA A 18 -5.28 14.17 -4.29
CA ALA A 18 -3.96 14.77 -4.16
C ALA A 18 -3.85 15.66 -2.91
N ALA A 19 -2.65 15.75 -2.34
CA ALA A 19 -2.32 16.47 -1.11
C ALA A 19 -3.16 16.02 0.12
N GLN A 20 -3.62 14.77 0.14
CA GLN A 20 -4.31 14.18 1.30
C GLN A 20 -3.54 13.01 1.88
N HIS A 21 -3.62 12.93 3.21
CA HIS A 21 -3.11 11.81 3.99
C HIS A 21 -4.26 10.95 4.48
N TYR A 22 -4.18 9.66 4.19
CA TYR A 22 -5.15 8.66 4.58
C TYR A 22 -4.56 7.77 5.63
N GLN A 23 -5.38 7.41 6.61
CA GLN A 23 -4.96 6.53 7.69
C GLN A 23 -5.99 5.43 7.86
N VAL A 24 -5.53 4.20 7.81
CA VAL A 24 -6.35 3.00 7.98
C VAL A 24 -5.67 2.10 9.01
N THR A 25 -6.47 1.38 9.79
CA THR A 25 -5.92 0.39 10.73
C THR A 25 -5.87 -0.96 10.04
N ALA A 26 -4.73 -1.64 10.14
CA ALA A 26 -4.57 -2.98 9.62
C ALA A 26 -5.57 -3.93 10.30
N LYS A 27 -6.12 -4.85 9.52
CA LYS A 27 -6.98 -5.93 10.01
C LYS A 27 -6.40 -7.24 9.52
N VAL A 28 -6.36 -8.20 10.42
CA VAL A 28 -5.92 -9.56 10.12
C VAL A 28 -6.76 -10.15 9.00
N GLY A 29 -6.08 -10.77 8.02
CA GLY A 29 -6.73 -11.35 6.85
C GLY A 29 -7.16 -10.33 5.79
N GLU A 30 -6.93 -9.03 5.98
CA GLU A 30 -7.16 -8.05 4.90
C GLU A 30 -6.09 -8.11 3.82
N GLU A 31 -6.53 -7.78 2.61
CA GLU A 31 -5.67 -7.53 1.46
C GLU A 31 -5.84 -6.07 1.04
N TYR A 32 -4.80 -5.29 1.29
CA TYR A 32 -4.70 -3.88 0.94
C TYR A 32 -4.06 -3.73 -0.44
N ASN A 33 -4.66 -2.93 -1.30
CA ASN A 33 -4.11 -2.60 -2.60
C ASN A 33 -4.18 -1.10 -2.83
N LEU A 34 -3.26 -0.61 -3.64
CA LEU A 34 -3.30 0.73 -4.18
C LEU A 34 -3.18 0.64 -5.70
N ILE A 35 -4.21 1.10 -6.39
CA ILE A 35 -4.31 1.01 -7.86
C ILE A 35 -4.67 2.36 -8.45
N ASP A 36 -4.18 2.62 -9.64
CA ASP A 36 -4.64 3.73 -10.47
C ASP A 36 -6.00 3.38 -11.11
N SER A 37 -6.94 4.33 -11.09
CA SER A 37 -8.31 4.10 -11.56
C SER A 37 -8.42 3.87 -13.07
N VAL A 38 -7.43 4.31 -13.84
CA VAL A 38 -7.40 4.25 -15.31
C VAL A 38 -6.83 2.91 -15.76
N THR A 39 -5.70 2.50 -15.17
CA THR A 39 -5.00 1.26 -15.55
C THR A 39 -5.45 0.05 -14.76
N GLY A 40 -6.05 0.25 -13.58
CA GLY A 40 -6.40 -0.82 -12.64
C GLY A 40 -5.19 -1.49 -12.00
N LYS A 41 -3.98 -0.93 -12.18
CA LYS A 41 -2.72 -1.46 -11.68
C LYS A 41 -2.11 -0.54 -10.64
N THR A 42 -1.14 -1.06 -9.88
CA THR A 42 -0.37 -0.24 -8.96
C THR A 42 0.40 0.85 -9.72
N PRO A 43 0.35 2.12 -9.27
CA PRO A 43 1.11 3.20 -9.89
C PRO A 43 2.60 2.93 -9.82
N GLU A 44 3.34 3.16 -10.90
CA GLU A 44 4.79 2.92 -10.94
C GLU A 44 5.58 3.87 -10.02
N ASP A 45 5.01 5.02 -9.70
CA ASP A 45 5.61 6.03 -8.81
C ASP A 45 5.34 5.76 -7.31
N ILE A 46 4.63 4.66 -6.98
CA ILE A 46 4.36 4.35 -5.58
C ILE A 46 5.65 3.99 -4.84
N LYS A 47 5.81 4.61 -3.67
CA LYS A 47 6.86 4.30 -2.71
C LYS A 47 6.26 3.57 -1.53
N VAL A 48 6.90 2.47 -1.18
CA VAL A 48 6.55 1.67 -0.01
C VAL A 48 7.59 1.91 1.06
N ALA A 49 7.15 2.37 2.23
CA ALA A 49 8.01 2.59 3.37
C ALA A 49 7.43 1.92 4.62
N ARG A 50 8.31 1.49 5.52
CA ARG A 50 7.94 0.98 6.84
C ARG A 50 8.33 2.01 7.89
N ARG A 51 7.41 2.37 8.78
CA ARG A 51 7.71 3.12 10.00
C ARG A 51 7.18 2.40 11.23
N GLY A 52 8.08 1.78 11.97
CA GLY A 52 7.73 0.93 13.11
C GLY A 52 6.84 -0.23 12.67
N ASN A 53 5.62 -0.28 13.20
CA ASN A 53 4.62 -1.28 12.86
C ASN A 53 3.68 -0.84 11.72
N ASN A 54 3.89 0.35 11.15
CA ASN A 54 3.00 0.92 10.14
C ASN A 54 3.60 0.75 8.74
N LEU A 55 2.75 0.38 7.78
CA LEU A 55 3.06 0.36 6.36
C LEU A 55 2.60 1.67 5.74
N ILE A 56 3.49 2.34 5.01
CA ILE A 56 3.23 3.63 4.38
C ILE A 56 3.35 3.47 2.87
N LEU A 57 2.33 3.91 2.15
CA LEU A 57 2.28 3.95 0.70
C LEU A 57 2.20 5.42 0.27
N CYS A 58 3.25 5.92 -0.38
CA CYS A 58 3.36 7.33 -0.79
C CYS A 58 3.51 7.45 -2.30
N SER A 59 2.67 8.24 -2.96
CA SER A 59 2.84 8.61 -4.37
C SER A 59 3.36 10.04 -4.43
N ASP A 60 4.60 10.22 -4.88
CA ASP A 60 5.18 11.57 -5.08
C ASP A 60 4.45 12.34 -6.19
N LYS A 61 4.00 11.61 -7.22
CA LYS A 61 3.39 12.22 -8.41
C LYS A 61 2.05 12.85 -8.09
N GLU A 62 1.26 12.19 -7.25
CA GLU A 62 -0.07 12.64 -6.85
C GLU A 62 -0.05 13.34 -5.48
N ASP A 63 1.10 13.41 -4.80
CA ASP A 63 1.26 13.94 -3.44
C ASP A 63 0.26 13.29 -2.45
N VAL A 64 0.23 11.96 -2.44
CA VAL A 64 -0.71 11.17 -1.61
C VAL A 64 0.06 10.26 -0.67
N GLU A 65 -0.37 10.22 0.59
CA GLU A 65 0.17 9.29 1.60
C GLU A 65 -0.95 8.43 2.19
N VAL A 66 -0.75 7.12 2.22
CA VAL A 66 -1.63 6.17 2.90
C VAL A 66 -0.85 5.43 3.98
N VAL A 67 -1.25 5.62 5.23
CA VAL A 67 -0.66 4.97 6.39
C VAL A 67 -1.58 3.85 6.87
N ILE A 68 -1.13 2.62 6.70
CA ILE A 68 -1.76 1.42 7.26
C ILE A 68 -1.12 1.16 8.63
N LYS A 69 -1.82 1.53 9.69
CA LYS A 69 -1.39 1.40 11.08
C LYS A 69 -1.39 -0.05 11.55
N ASP A 70 -0.41 -0.40 12.38
CA ASP A 70 -0.29 -1.73 12.99
C ASP A 70 -0.20 -2.90 12.00
N PHE A 71 0.20 -2.64 10.76
CA PHE A 71 0.41 -3.65 9.72
C PHE A 71 1.39 -4.76 10.13
N TRP A 72 2.38 -4.48 10.98
CA TRP A 72 3.22 -5.51 11.61
C TRP A 72 2.97 -5.66 13.11
N GLY A 73 1.98 -4.96 13.65
CA GLY A 73 1.60 -5.00 15.06
C GLY A 73 0.50 -6.02 15.32
N VAL A 74 -0.58 -5.98 14.53
CA VAL A 74 -1.68 -6.96 14.63
C VAL A 74 -1.46 -8.18 13.75
N CYS A 75 -0.63 -8.04 12.72
CA CYS A 75 -0.41 -9.10 11.74
C CYS A 75 0.79 -9.97 12.18
N SER A 76 0.54 -11.25 12.46
CA SER A 76 1.52 -12.25 12.92
C SER A 76 1.66 -13.38 11.89
N GLU A 77 2.56 -14.34 12.11
CA GLU A 77 2.72 -15.50 11.22
C GLU A 77 1.41 -16.29 11.05
N ASP A 78 0.63 -16.45 12.13
CA ASP A 78 -0.69 -17.09 12.10
C ASP A 78 -1.81 -16.18 11.55
N ASN A 79 -1.58 -14.87 11.55
CA ASN A 79 -2.59 -13.84 11.31
C ASN A 79 -2.04 -12.80 10.34
N GLN A 80 -1.78 -13.21 9.10
CA GLN A 80 -1.12 -12.35 8.12
C GLN A 80 -2.03 -11.23 7.60
N CYS A 81 -1.41 -10.10 7.26
CA CYS A 81 -2.02 -9.04 6.47
C CYS A 81 -1.26 -8.95 5.16
N TYR A 82 -2.00 -8.75 4.08
CA TYR A 82 -1.43 -8.74 2.74
C TYR A 82 -1.49 -7.31 2.18
N ALA A 83 -0.37 -6.87 1.63
CA ALA A 83 -0.33 -5.68 0.77
C ALA A 83 0.12 -6.17 -0.61
N LYS A 84 -0.78 -6.11 -1.59
CA LYS A 84 -0.49 -6.48 -2.96
C LYS A 84 -0.28 -5.22 -3.78
N LEU A 85 0.97 -5.06 -4.23
CA LEU A 85 1.41 -3.95 -5.02
C LEU A 85 2.16 -4.53 -6.21
N ASP A 86 1.66 -4.27 -7.41
CA ASP A 86 2.38 -4.53 -8.65
C ASP A 86 3.45 -3.46 -8.86
N VAL A 87 4.38 -3.37 -7.91
CA VAL A 87 5.59 -2.59 -8.09
C VAL A 87 6.58 -3.42 -8.91
N PRO A 88 7.28 -2.83 -9.90
CA PRO A 88 8.43 -3.51 -10.48
C PRO A 88 9.36 -3.90 -9.33
N GLU A 89 9.78 -5.16 -9.29
CA GLU A 89 10.73 -5.66 -8.28
C GLU A 89 11.80 -4.59 -8.07
N PRO A 90 12.05 -4.13 -6.83
CA PRO A 90 13.22 -3.31 -6.60
C PRO A 90 14.36 -4.18 -7.10
N LYS A 91 15.06 -3.74 -8.15
CA LYS A 91 16.21 -4.46 -8.70
C LYS A 91 17.08 -4.81 -7.51
N GLN A 92 16.99 -6.04 -7.03
CA GLN A 92 17.92 -6.53 -6.03
C GLN A 92 19.23 -6.46 -6.77
N HIS A 93 20.07 -5.49 -6.39
CA HIS A 93 21.45 -5.47 -6.82
C HIS A 93 22.06 -6.72 -6.18
N ARG A 94 21.89 -7.85 -6.85
CA ARG A 94 22.57 -9.10 -6.57
C ARG A 94 24.03 -8.78 -6.88
N PRO A 95 24.94 -8.76 -5.90
CA PRO A 95 26.34 -8.62 -6.24
C PRO A 95 26.72 -9.86 -7.05
N GLU A 96 27.02 -9.68 -8.34
CA GLU A 96 27.73 -10.70 -9.11
C GLU A 96 29.04 -10.97 -8.36
N LYS A 97 29.24 -12.23 -8.00
CA LYS A 97 30.42 -12.72 -7.30
C LYS A 97 31.36 -13.36 -8.32
#